data_AF-A0A5C8L771-F1
#
_entry.id   AF-A0A5C8L771-F1
#
_cell.length_a   1.000
_cell.length_b   1.000
_cell.length_c   1.000
_cell.angle_alpha   90.00
_cell.angle_beta   90.00
_cell.angle_gamma   90.00
#
_symmetry.space_group_name_H-M   'P 1'
#
loop_
_entity.id
_entity.type
_entity.pdbx_description
1 polymer ?
#
loop_
_entity_poly.entity_id
_entity_poly.type
_entity_poly.pdbx_seq_one_letter_code
_entity_poly.pdbx_strand_id
1 'polypeptide(L)'
;MRSIEQLIKELIPPNDYQHRNGFSNEHIVLSLTEKEKLEVESTLIEMLEDKEDDLIGETLTIMKSTDSLPTLQKRLNLTNSSTMKII
;
A
#
# COMPACT_ATOMS: atom_id res chain seq x y z
N MET A 1 -6.85 7.02 -18.96
CA MET A 1 -6.87 6.05 -17.85
C MET A 1 -5.53 5.35 -17.87
N ARG A 2 -4.74 5.46 -16.80
CA ARG A 2 -3.44 4.79 -16.72
C ARG A 2 -3.64 3.29 -16.58
N SER A 3 -2.65 2.48 -16.99
CA SER A 3 -2.69 1.05 -16.70
C SER A 3 -2.49 0.82 -15.20
N ILE A 4 -3.24 -0.12 -14.61
CA ILE A 4 -3.09 -0.48 -13.20
C ILE A 4 -1.65 -0.91 -12.89
N GLU A 5 -1.00 -1.65 -13.78
CA GLU A 5 0.40 -2.08 -13.60
C GLU A 5 1.37 -0.91 -13.54
N GLN A 6 1.09 0.18 -14.29
CA GLN A 6 1.91 1.39 -14.25
C GLN A 6 1.69 2.14 -12.94
N LEU A 7 0.42 2.29 -12.53
CA LEU A 7 0.06 2.92 -11.25
C LEU A 7 0.70 2.21 -10.07
N ILE A 8 0.67 0.88 -10.02
CA ILE A 8 1.27 0.11 -8.94
C ILE A 8 2.80 0.29 -8.91
N LYS A 9 3.47 0.33 -10.07
CA LYS A 9 4.92 0.59 -10.14
C LYS A 9 5.29 2.00 -9.69
N GLU A 10 4.44 2.98 -10.00
CA GLU A 10 4.62 4.37 -9.57
C GLU A 10 4.38 4.53 -8.06
N LEU A 11 3.35 3.86 -7.52
CA LEU A 11 2.98 3.94 -6.11
C LEU A 11 3.92 3.14 -5.21
N ILE A 12 4.29 1.93 -5.63
CA ILE A 12 5.06 0.97 -4.85
C ILE A 12 6.34 0.62 -5.63
N PRO A 13 7.36 1.50 -5.62
CA PRO A 13 8.66 1.21 -6.21
C PRO A 13 9.33 -0.01 -5.54
N PRO A 14 10.38 -0.58 -6.17
CA PRO A 14 11.12 -1.72 -5.63
C PRO A 14 11.50 -1.55 -4.15
N ASN A 15 11.48 -2.65 -3.39
CA ASN A 15 11.76 -2.64 -1.96
C ASN A 15 13.28 -2.62 -1.68
N ASP A 16 13.92 -1.53 -2.09
CA ASP A 16 15.30 -1.25 -1.78
C ASP A 16 15.52 0.23 -1.46
N TYR A 17 16.63 0.50 -0.79
CA TYR A 17 16.98 1.84 -0.34
C TYR A 17 17.12 2.84 -1.48
N GLN A 18 17.62 2.43 -2.65
CA GLN A 18 17.89 3.34 -3.76
C GLN A 18 16.60 3.92 -4.33
N HIS A 19 15.53 3.13 -4.34
CA HIS A 19 14.24 3.57 -4.87
C HIS A 19 13.31 4.18 -3.82
N ARG A 20 13.50 3.88 -2.53
CA ARG A 20 12.57 4.29 -1.46
C ARG A 20 13.09 5.35 -0.51
N ASN A 21 14.39 5.64 -0.49
CA ASN A 21 14.92 6.67 0.41
C ASN A 21 14.40 8.06 0.04
N GLY A 22 13.59 8.66 0.93
CA GLY A 22 12.95 9.95 0.70
C GLY A 22 11.79 9.91 -0.30
N PHE A 23 11.32 8.71 -0.67
CA PHE A 23 10.18 8.55 -1.56
C PHE A 23 8.87 8.86 -0.84
N SER A 24 7.95 9.53 -1.54
CA SER A 24 6.56 9.71 -1.12
C SER A 24 5.66 9.60 -2.33
N ASN A 25 4.63 8.76 -2.21
CA ASN A 25 3.62 8.55 -3.25
C ASN A 25 2.32 9.33 -3.00
N GLU A 26 2.27 10.19 -1.97
CA GLU A 26 1.05 10.91 -1.58
C GLU A 26 0.47 11.72 -2.74
N HIS A 27 1.33 12.45 -3.46
CA HIS A 27 0.93 13.24 -4.64
C HIS A 27 0.32 12.37 -5.76
N ILE A 28 0.80 11.12 -5.90
CA ILE A 28 0.29 10.17 -6.89
C ILE A 28 -1.10 9.71 -6.47
N VAL A 29 -1.28 9.33 -5.20
CA VAL A 29 -2.57 8.93 -4.63
C VAL A 29 -3.61 10.04 -4.78
N LEU A 30 -3.23 11.29 -4.48
CA LEU A 30 -4.11 12.46 -4.62
C LEU A 30 -4.47 12.76 -6.09
N SER A 31 -3.68 12.29 -7.05
CA SER A 31 -3.93 12.45 -8.48
C SER A 31 -4.83 11.35 -9.09
N LEU A 32 -5.11 10.28 -8.35
CA LEU A 32 -5.91 9.16 -8.85
C LEU A 32 -7.37 9.58 -9.05
N THR A 33 -7.95 9.16 -10.16
CA THR A 33 -9.41 9.20 -10.34
C THR A 33 -10.09 8.19 -9.41
N GLU A 34 -11.38 8.37 -9.10
CA GLU A 34 -12.12 7.43 -8.24
C GLU A 34 -12.09 5.98 -8.77
N LYS A 35 -12.13 5.79 -10.10
CA LYS A 35 -11.99 4.46 -10.70
C LYS A 35 -10.59 3.88 -10.48
N GLU A 36 -9.55 4.67 -10.69
CA GLU A 36 -8.16 4.25 -10.46
C GLU A 36 -7.93 3.94 -8.97
N LYS A 37 -8.52 4.70 -8.05
CA LYS A 37 -8.43 4.43 -6.61
C LYS A 37 -8.98 3.06 -6.27
N LEU A 38 -10.18 2.70 -6.75
CA LEU A 38 -10.78 1.40 -6.48
C LEU A 38 -9.92 0.24 -7.01
N GLU A 39 -9.41 0.36 -8.24
CA GLU A 39 -8.55 -0.67 -8.84
C GLU A 39 -7.21 -0.80 -8.10
N VAL A 40 -6.59 0.33 -7.74
CA VAL A 40 -5.34 0.38 -6.96
C VAL A 40 -5.55 -0.21 -5.57
N GLU A 41 -6.60 0.20 -4.86
CA GLU A 41 -6.91 -0.26 -3.51
C GLU A 41 -7.05 -1.78 -3.47
N SER A 42 -7.87 -2.35 -4.35
CA SER A 42 -8.04 -3.81 -4.45
C SER A 42 -6.70 -4.52 -4.70
N THR A 43 -5.90 -4.01 -5.64
CA THR A 43 -4.61 -4.60 -5.99
C THR A 43 -3.61 -4.51 -4.83
N LEU A 44 -3.58 -3.39 -4.10
CA LEU A 44 -2.71 -3.20 -2.95
C LEU A 44 -3.11 -4.11 -1.78
N ILE A 45 -4.41 -4.32 -1.55
CA ILE A 45 -4.90 -5.27 -0.53
C ILE A 45 -4.46 -6.70 -0.87
N GLU A 46 -4.58 -7.13 -2.13
CA GLU A 46 -4.10 -8.43 -2.59
C GLU A 46 -2.59 -8.57 -2.39
N MET A 47 -1.81 -7.57 -2.80
CA MET A 47 -0.35 -7.55 -2.58
C MET A 47 0.01 -7.59 -1.09
N LEU A 48 -0.81 -6.95 -0.24
CA LEU A 48 -0.69 -7.01 1.21
C LEU A 48 -1.12 -8.36 1.78
N GLU A 49 -1.69 -9.31 1.04
CA GLU A 49 -1.84 -10.68 1.52
C GLU A 49 -0.56 -11.50 1.30
N ASP A 50 0.18 -11.20 0.23
CA ASP A 50 1.32 -12.00 -0.23
C ASP A 50 2.67 -11.53 0.29
N LYS A 51 2.90 -10.22 0.48
CA LYS A 51 4.21 -9.67 0.87
C LYS A 51 4.16 -8.66 2.01
N GLU A 52 5.17 -8.72 2.90
CA GLU A 52 5.41 -7.69 3.92
C GLU A 52 6.09 -6.49 3.23
N ASP A 53 5.34 -5.40 3.10
CA ASP A 53 5.79 -4.17 2.45
C ASP A 53 5.09 -2.96 3.11
N ASP A 54 5.81 -2.28 3.99
CA ASP A 54 5.27 -1.19 4.82
C ASP A 54 4.68 -0.05 3.96
N LEU A 55 5.29 0.22 2.80
CA LEU A 55 4.81 1.23 1.87
C LEU A 55 3.40 0.94 1.34
N ILE A 56 3.01 -0.34 1.24
CA ILE A 56 1.64 -0.71 0.86
C ILE A 56 0.65 -0.29 1.95
N GLY A 57 0.97 -0.58 3.21
CA GLY A 57 0.14 -0.17 4.36
C GLY A 57 0.05 1.35 4.48
N GLU A 58 1.17 2.05 4.29
CA GLU A 58 1.20 3.52 4.27
C GLU A 58 0.31 4.08 3.14
N THR A 59 0.40 3.50 1.94
CA THR A 59 -0.40 3.94 0.78
C THR A 59 -1.89 3.75 1.04
N LEU A 60 -2.29 2.58 1.56
CA LEU A 60 -3.69 2.29 1.93
C LEU A 60 -4.20 3.25 3.02
N THR A 61 -3.30 3.68 3.92
CA THR A 61 -3.61 4.70 4.95
C THR A 61 -3.85 6.08 4.33
N ILE A 62 -3.00 6.52 3.39
CA ILE A 62 -3.19 7.78 2.64
C ILE A 62 -4.52 7.75 1.89
N MET A 63 -4.87 6.59 1.30
CA MET A 63 -6.14 6.37 0.60
C MET A 63 -7.36 6.33 1.54
N LYS A 64 -7.14 6.22 2.87
CA LYS A 64 -8.18 6.01 3.89
C LYS A 64 -9.00 4.75 3.63
N SER A 65 -8.34 3.70 3.15
CA SER A 65 -8.94 2.41 2.82
C SER A 65 -9.47 1.71 4.07
N THR A 66 -10.79 1.72 4.28
CA THR A 66 -11.42 0.92 5.33
C THR A 66 -11.43 -0.57 5.01
N ASP A 67 -11.40 -0.89 3.72
CA ASP A 67 -11.49 -2.25 3.20
C ASP A 67 -10.20 -3.04 3.44
N SER A 68 -9.07 -2.35 3.63
CA SER A 68 -7.80 -2.95 4.01
C SER A 68 -7.71 -3.36 5.49
N LEU A 69 -8.60 -2.86 6.36
CA LEU A 69 -8.51 -3.08 7.80
C LEU A 69 -8.50 -4.57 8.21
N PRO A 70 -9.33 -5.46 7.64
CA PRO A 70 -9.27 -6.89 7.98
C PRO A 70 -7.93 -7.53 7.63
N THR A 71 -7.36 -7.18 6.46
CA THR A 71 -6.07 -7.70 6.00
C THR A 71 -4.92 -7.19 6.86
N LEU A 72 -4.92 -5.89 7.18
CA LEU A 72 -3.96 -5.28 8.10
C LEU A 72 -4.04 -5.91 9.50
N GLN A 73 -5.25 -6.11 10.03
CA GLN A 73 -5.44 -6.75 11.32
C GLN A 73 -4.94 -8.20 11.33
N LYS A 74 -5.23 -8.97 10.27
CA LYS A 74 -4.74 -10.33 10.10
C LYS A 74 -3.21 -10.36 10.12
N ARG A 75 -2.54 -9.44 9.41
CA ARG A 75 -1.08 -9.28 9.41
C ARG A 75 -0.52 -8.96 10.80
N LEU A 76 -1.12 -7.98 11.48
CA LEU A 76 -0.74 -7.58 12.84
C LEU A 76 -0.85 -8.74 13.85
N ASN A 77 -1.81 -9.64 13.65
CA ASN A 77 -1.95 -10.82 14.50
C ASN A 77 -0.92 -11.92 14.17
N LEU A 78 -0.50 -12.03 12.91
CA LEU A 78 0.48 -13.01 12.44
C LEU A 78 1.93 -12.60 12.70
N THR A 79 2.21 -11.31 12.84
CA THR A 79 3.58 -10.86 13.11
C THR A 79 4.05 -11.29 14.50
N ASN A 80 5.28 -11.79 14.56
CA ASN A 80 5.99 -12.11 15.80
C ASN A 80 6.63 -10.87 16.43
N SER A 81 6.64 -9.74 15.72
CA SER A 81 7.23 -8.49 16.19
C SER A 81 6.27 -7.75 17.12
N SER A 82 6.66 -7.61 18.38
CA SER A 82 5.90 -6.83 19.37
C SER A 82 5.78 -5.36 18.98
N THR A 83 6.76 -4.80 18.25
CA THR A 83 6.74 -3.38 17.84
C THR A 83 5.79 -3.12 16.69
N MET A 84 5.57 -4.08 15.78
CA MET A 84 4.54 -3.96 14.74
C MET A 84 3.12 -3.98 15.33
N LYS A 85 2.90 -4.59 16.51
CA LYS A 85 1.58 -4.67 17.17
C LYS A 85 1.12 -3.38 17.85
N ILE A 86 1.96 -2.35 17.91
CA ILE A 86 1.69 -1.10 18.66
C ILE A 86 1.08 0.01 17.77
N ILE A 87 0.91 -0.25 16.46
CA ILE A 87 0.36 0.71 15.49
C ILE A 87 -1.15 0.89 15.67
#